data_AF-A0A2M6UQK7-F1
#
_entry.id   AF-A0A2M6UQK7-F1
#
_cell.length_a   1.000
_cell.length_b   1.000
_cell.length_c   1.000
_cell.angle_alpha   90.00
_cell.angle_beta   90.00
_cell.angle_gamma   90.00
#
_symmetry.space_group_name_H-M   'P 1'
#
loop_
_entity.id
_entity.type
_entity.pdbx_description
1 polymer ?
#
loop_
_entity_poly.entity_id
_entity_poly.type
_entity_poly.pdbx_seq_one_letter_code
_entity_poly.pdbx_strand_id
1 'polypeptide(L)'
;MSKYLLPLPLMLVAGCASLNYSSSYVDQHVTQVDIQLIAHDFVRNLKHSLPPARTTLIVKKNKIEDNFTPLFIDLLQRNGYCVIYTDQPNRYQNGVKLTYQIMPTNIGILSTVYYDEAGVTRYYFRTYKR
;
A
#
# COMPACT_ATOMS: atom_id res chain seq x y z
N MET A 1 -22.64 -17.42 -56.62
CA MET A 1 -21.88 -16.28 -56.05
C MET A 1 -21.74 -16.49 -54.55
N SER A 2 -20.65 -17.12 -54.11
CA SER A 2 -20.38 -17.39 -52.69
C SER A 2 -19.78 -16.14 -52.04
N LYS A 3 -20.45 -15.58 -51.04
CA LYS A 3 -20.03 -14.38 -50.30
C LYS A 3 -19.08 -14.82 -49.17
N TYR A 4 -17.79 -14.54 -49.32
CA TYR A 4 -16.80 -14.75 -48.26
C TYR A 4 -17.00 -13.72 -47.14
N LEU A 5 -17.50 -14.17 -46.00
CA LEU A 5 -17.52 -13.44 -44.74
C LEU A 5 -16.14 -13.59 -44.09
N LEU A 6 -15.33 -12.52 -44.15
CA LEU A 6 -14.03 -12.44 -43.50
C LEU A 6 -14.26 -12.17 -41.99
N PRO A 7 -13.79 -13.03 -41.08
CA PRO A 7 -13.93 -12.77 -39.65
C PRO A 7 -12.91 -11.71 -39.24
N LEU A 8 -13.40 -10.60 -38.70
CA LEU A 8 -12.60 -9.52 -38.12
C LEU A 8 -11.83 -10.07 -36.91
N PRO A 9 -10.48 -10.02 -36.87
CA PRO A 9 -9.75 -10.48 -35.69
C PRO A 9 -10.00 -9.49 -34.55
N LEU A 10 -10.74 -9.94 -33.53
CA LEU A 10 -10.87 -9.25 -32.25
C LEU A 10 -9.49 -9.19 -31.59
N MET A 11 -8.76 -8.12 -31.84
CA MET A 11 -7.56 -7.75 -31.09
C MET A 11 -8.01 -7.31 -29.68
N LEU A 12 -8.08 -8.26 -28.76
CA LEU A 12 -8.25 -7.98 -27.33
C LEU A 12 -6.93 -7.39 -26.82
N VAL A 13 -6.83 -6.06 -26.88
CA VAL A 13 -5.77 -5.32 -26.19
C VAL A 13 -6.05 -5.47 -24.70
N ALA A 14 -5.36 -6.41 -24.05
CA ALA A 14 -5.31 -6.49 -22.59
C ALA A 14 -4.53 -5.26 -22.09
N GLY A 15 -5.25 -4.16 -21.83
CA GLY A 15 -4.71 -3.05 -21.09
C GLY A 15 -4.52 -3.49 -19.64
N CYS A 16 -3.27 -3.62 -19.20
CA CYS A 16 -2.97 -3.63 -17.77
C CYS A 16 -3.50 -2.31 -17.21
N ALA A 17 -4.64 -2.35 -16.53
CA ALA A 17 -5.12 -1.20 -15.78
C ALA A 17 -4.01 -0.82 -14.81
N SER A 18 -3.39 0.35 -15.00
CA SER A 18 -2.45 0.85 -14.03
C SER A 18 -3.20 0.95 -12.71
N LEU A 19 -2.72 0.23 -11.71
CA LEU A 19 -3.21 0.37 -10.34
C LEU A 19 -3.02 1.85 -10.00
N ASN A 20 -4.11 2.59 -10.04
CA ASN A 20 -4.12 3.97 -9.61
C ASN A 20 -3.77 3.92 -8.13
N TYR A 21 -2.52 4.23 -7.78
CA TYR A 21 -2.03 4.20 -6.41
C TYR A 21 -2.95 5.10 -5.59
N SER A 22 -3.92 4.46 -4.97
CA SER A 22 -4.94 5.09 -4.15
C SER A 22 -4.22 5.74 -2.98
N SER A 23 -4.76 6.88 -2.52
CA SER A 23 -4.30 7.46 -1.25
C SER A 23 -4.32 6.39 -0.18
N SER A 24 -3.33 6.42 0.72
CA SER A 24 -3.34 5.54 1.87
C SER A 24 -4.63 5.74 2.68
N TYR A 25 -5.13 4.68 3.29
CA TYR A 25 -6.39 4.71 4.02
C TYR A 25 -6.30 3.90 5.30
N VAL A 26 -6.83 4.48 6.39
CA VAL A 26 -6.99 3.83 7.68
C VAL A 26 -8.40 4.10 8.16
N ASP A 27 -9.15 3.03 8.41
CA ASP A 27 -10.50 3.14 8.95
C ASP A 27 -10.47 3.64 10.40
N GLN A 28 -11.42 4.52 10.75
CA GLN A 28 -11.52 5.16 12.07
C GLN A 28 -11.77 4.19 13.24
N HIS A 29 -12.23 2.95 12.98
CA HIS A 29 -12.50 1.95 14.02
C HIS A 29 -11.28 1.04 14.31
N VAL A 30 -10.16 1.26 13.63
CA VAL A 30 -8.88 0.63 13.93
C VAL A 30 -8.33 1.23 15.24
N THR A 31 -8.00 0.38 16.20
CA THR A 31 -7.55 0.85 17.52
C THR A 31 -6.07 1.21 17.52
N GLN A 32 -5.63 1.93 18.54
CA GLN A 32 -4.20 2.26 18.70
C GLN A 32 -3.31 1.00 18.83
N VAL A 33 -3.80 -0.04 19.48
CA VAL A 33 -3.08 -1.33 19.61
C VAL A 33 -2.91 -1.99 18.24
N ASP A 34 -3.97 -1.95 17.42
CA ASP A 34 -3.93 -2.47 16.06
C ASP A 34 -2.94 -1.68 15.19
N ILE A 35 -2.96 -0.35 15.29
CA ILE A 35 -2.04 0.56 14.59
C ILE A 35 -0.58 0.22 14.91
N GLN A 36 -0.25 0.04 16.20
CA GLN A 36 1.10 -0.32 16.61
C GLN A 36 1.53 -1.67 16.05
N LEU A 37 0.68 -2.69 16.20
CA LEU A 37 0.95 -4.04 15.69
C LEU A 37 1.23 -4.00 14.18
N ILE A 38 0.34 -3.37 13.40
CA ILE A 38 0.40 -3.34 11.94
C ILE A 38 1.60 -2.52 11.46
N ALA A 39 1.90 -1.38 12.10
CA ALA A 39 3.03 -0.54 11.69
C ALA A 39 4.38 -1.28 11.89
N HIS A 40 4.56 -1.95 13.02
CA HIS A 40 5.75 -2.77 13.26
C HIS A 40 5.87 -3.93 12.28
N ASP A 41 4.74 -4.56 11.97
CA ASP A 41 4.69 -5.66 11.03
C ASP A 41 5.05 -5.22 9.61
N PHE A 42 4.48 -4.11 9.14
CA PHE A 42 4.83 -3.51 7.85
C PHE A 42 6.32 -3.24 7.74
N VAL A 43 6.92 -2.54 8.71
CA VAL A 43 8.36 -2.24 8.67
C VAL A 43 9.21 -3.52 8.64
N ARG A 44 8.83 -4.55 9.40
CA ARG A 44 9.52 -5.85 9.37
C ARG A 44 9.47 -6.48 7.98
N ASN A 45 8.32 -6.46 7.33
CA ASN A 45 8.12 -7.10 6.03
C ASN A 45 8.82 -6.33 4.91
N LEU A 46 8.77 -4.99 4.97
CA LEU A 46 9.40 -4.14 3.97
C LEU A 46 10.91 -4.37 3.92
N LYS A 47 11.58 -4.67 5.04
CA LYS A 47 13.04 -4.90 5.04
C LYS A 47 13.51 -6.01 4.12
N HIS A 48 12.66 -7.01 3.88
CA HIS A 48 13.02 -8.13 3.01
C HIS A 48 12.99 -7.72 1.53
N SER A 49 11.91 -7.07 1.09
CA SER A 49 11.74 -6.66 -0.31
C SER A 49 12.44 -5.34 -0.65
N LEU A 50 12.56 -4.44 0.33
CA LEU A 50 13.07 -3.08 0.21
C LEU A 50 14.14 -2.84 1.28
N PRO A 51 15.40 -3.24 1.06
CA PRO A 51 16.47 -3.05 2.03
C PRO A 51 16.71 -1.55 2.35
N PRO A 52 16.71 -1.14 3.64
CA PRO A 52 16.74 0.29 4.01
C PRO A 52 17.88 1.11 3.39
N ALA A 53 19.09 0.55 3.34
CA ALA A 53 20.28 1.22 2.83
C ALA A 53 20.23 1.56 1.32
N ARG A 54 19.28 1.00 0.59
CA ARG A 54 19.17 1.17 -0.87
C ARG A 54 17.79 1.69 -1.31
N THR A 55 16.90 1.98 -0.37
CA THR A 55 15.53 2.35 -0.69
C THR A 55 15.15 3.66 -0.03
N THR A 56 14.78 4.63 -0.88
CA THR A 56 14.04 5.82 -0.46
C THR A 56 12.55 5.57 -0.64
N LEU A 57 11.78 5.70 0.43
CA LEU A 57 10.34 5.50 0.43
C LEU A 57 9.64 6.85 0.26
N ILE A 58 8.67 6.92 -0.66
CA ILE A 58 7.85 8.09 -0.89
C ILE A 58 6.45 7.79 -0.34
N VAL A 59 6.06 8.50 0.71
CA VAL A 59 4.74 8.40 1.32
C VAL A 59 3.95 9.66 0.97
N LYS A 60 2.78 9.47 0.37
CA LYS A 60 1.87 10.58 0.07
C LYS A 60 1.19 11.05 1.36
N LYS A 61 1.12 12.36 1.56
CA LYS A 61 0.30 12.98 2.60
C LYS A 61 -1.19 12.71 2.34
N ASN A 62 -1.86 12.19 3.35
CA ASN A 62 -3.31 12.04 3.34
C ASN A 62 -3.97 13.37 3.69
N LYS A 63 -5.14 13.64 3.09
CA LYS A 63 -5.97 14.81 3.43
C LYS A 63 -6.69 14.65 4.77
N ILE A 64 -6.96 13.40 5.13
CA ILE A 64 -7.58 13.01 6.39
C ILE A 64 -6.44 12.60 7.30
N GLU A 65 -6.37 13.22 8.49
CA GLU A 65 -5.39 12.83 9.49
C GLU A 65 -5.73 11.44 10.04
N ASP A 66 -4.70 10.62 10.20
CA ASP A 66 -4.79 9.32 10.84
C ASP A 66 -3.60 9.13 11.80
N ASN A 67 -3.80 8.33 12.84
CA ASN A 67 -2.77 8.09 13.87
C ASN A 67 -1.69 7.10 13.39
N PHE A 68 -1.89 6.47 12.23
CA PHE A 68 -1.01 5.43 11.71
C PHE A 68 0.17 6.04 10.94
N THR A 69 -0.09 6.97 10.03
CA THR A 69 0.89 7.64 9.16
C THR A 69 2.09 8.18 9.94
N PRO A 70 1.91 9.03 10.98
CA PRO A 70 3.04 9.59 11.71
C PRO A 70 3.87 8.50 12.42
N LEU A 71 3.21 7.52 13.05
CA LEU A 71 3.89 6.39 13.68
C LEU A 71 4.68 5.57 12.66
N PHE A 72 4.07 5.28 11.51
CA PHE A 72 4.68 4.45 10.49
C PHE A 72 5.91 5.12 9.87
N ILE A 73 5.86 6.43 9.62
CA ILE A 73 7.00 7.21 9.12
C ILE A 73 8.15 7.21 10.15
N ASP A 74 7.85 7.46 11.43
CA ASP A 74 8.85 7.43 12.51
C ASP A 74 9.51 6.04 12.60
N LEU A 75 8.71 4.97 12.56
CA LEU A 75 9.23 3.60 12.59
C LEU A 75 10.11 3.29 11.37
N LEU A 76 9.72 3.71 10.16
CA LEU A 76 10.53 3.53 8.95
C LEU A 76 11.89 4.24 9.11
N GLN A 77 11.89 5.50 9.54
CA GLN A 77 13.11 6.28 9.74
C GLN A 77 14.03 5.66 10.80
N ARG A 78 13.48 5.24 11.95
CA ARG A 78 14.23 4.52 13.01
C ARG A 78 14.82 3.20 12.52
N ASN A 79 14.25 2.61 11.48
CA ASN A 79 14.74 1.38 10.85
C ASN A 79 15.67 1.62 9.65
N GLY A 80 16.12 2.87 9.45
CA GLY A 80 17.16 3.24 8.49
C GLY A 80 16.66 3.61 7.10
N TYR A 81 15.35 3.74 6.90
CA TYR A 81 14.81 4.21 5.62
C TYR A 81 14.95 5.73 5.48
N CYS A 82 15.32 6.18 4.29
CA CYS A 82 15.06 7.56 3.89
C CYS A 82 13.58 7.66 3.50
N VAL A 83 12.82 8.54 4.15
CA VAL A 83 11.37 8.71 3.92
C VAL A 83 11.08 10.12 3.44
N ILE A 84 10.47 10.24 2.26
CA ILE A 84 9.97 11.49 1.68
C ILE A 84 8.46 11.54 1.91
N TYR A 85 8.02 12.42 2.80
CA TYR A 85 6.60 12.63 3.11
C TYR A 85 6.06 13.89 2.44
N THR A 86 5.22 13.74 1.41
CA THR A 86 4.90 14.84 0.47
C THR A 86 3.47 14.78 -0.08
N ASP A 87 2.90 15.93 -0.43
CA ASP A 87 1.62 16.03 -1.15
C ASP A 87 1.76 15.68 -2.65
N GLN A 88 3.00 15.70 -3.16
CA GLN A 88 3.31 15.59 -4.60
C GLN A 88 4.29 14.44 -4.86
N PRO A 89 3.89 13.18 -4.61
CA PRO A 89 4.78 12.02 -4.71
C PRO A 89 5.35 11.82 -6.12
N ASN A 90 4.66 12.31 -7.16
CA ASN A 90 5.09 12.18 -8.55
C ASN A 90 6.26 13.11 -8.93
N ARG A 91 6.65 14.06 -8.07
CA ARG A 91 7.87 14.87 -8.28
C ARG A 91 9.16 14.09 -8.04
N TYR A 92 9.07 12.96 -7.34
CA TYR A 92 10.21 12.12 -7.01
C TYR A 92 10.17 10.85 -7.88
N GLN A 93 11.06 10.77 -8.85
CA GLN A 93 11.11 9.65 -9.80
C GLN A 93 11.96 8.47 -9.30
N ASN A 94 12.92 8.72 -8.42
CA ASN A 94 13.92 7.72 -7.98
C ASN A 94 13.63 7.17 -6.57
N GLY A 95 12.36 6.93 -6.25
CA GLY A 95 11.96 6.37 -4.95
C GLY A 95 10.76 5.45 -5.10
N VAL A 96 10.60 4.57 -4.11
CA VAL A 96 9.53 3.58 -4.07
C VAL A 96 8.30 4.22 -3.45
N LYS A 97 7.21 4.31 -4.21
CA LYS A 97 5.95 4.86 -3.72
C LYS A 97 5.29 3.84 -2.81
N LEU A 98 5.06 4.23 -1.57
CA LEU A 98 4.48 3.38 -0.55
C LEU A 98 3.06 3.86 -0.25
N THR A 99 2.07 2.99 -0.45
CA THR A 99 0.68 3.22 -0.03
C THR A 99 0.18 2.06 0.81
N TYR A 100 -0.89 2.26 1.57
CA TYR A 100 -1.42 1.20 2.41
C TYR A 100 -2.92 1.37 2.66
N GLN A 101 -3.57 0.26 2.99
CA GLN A 101 -4.97 0.21 3.37
C GLN A 101 -5.11 -0.62 4.64
N ILE A 102 -5.79 -0.08 5.64
CA ILE A 102 -6.03 -0.76 6.92
C ILE A 102 -7.52 -0.62 7.26
N MET A 103 -8.21 -1.75 7.31
CA MET A 103 -9.65 -1.78 7.52
C MET A 103 -10.04 -2.89 8.50
N PRO A 104 -10.98 -2.65 9.42
CA PRO A 104 -11.56 -3.71 10.22
C PRO A 104 -12.36 -4.66 9.33
N THR A 105 -12.52 -5.87 9.83
CA THR A 105 -13.44 -6.88 9.30
C THR A 105 -14.28 -7.44 10.44
N ASN A 106 -15.22 -8.33 10.14
CA ASN A 106 -16.10 -8.92 11.16
C ASN A 106 -15.34 -9.68 12.27
N ILE A 107 -14.17 -10.22 11.96
CA ILE A 107 -13.41 -11.11 12.86
C ILE A 107 -11.95 -10.66 13.05
N GLY A 108 -11.60 -9.43 12.67
CA GLY A 108 -10.20 -9.02 12.64
C GLY A 108 -9.92 -7.73 11.89
N ILE A 109 -8.71 -7.63 11.34
CA ILE A 109 -8.24 -6.47 10.56
C ILE A 109 -7.54 -6.96 9.32
N LEU A 110 -7.89 -6.37 8.18
CA LEU A 110 -7.20 -6.55 6.92
C LEU A 110 -6.26 -5.36 6.72
N SER A 111 -4.98 -5.64 6.49
CA SER A 111 -3.98 -4.62 6.18
C SER A 111 -3.28 -4.98 4.88
N THR A 112 -3.11 -4.00 4.00
CA THR A 112 -2.29 -4.15 2.80
C THR A 112 -1.31 -3.00 2.71
N VAL A 113 -0.05 -3.32 2.41
CA VAL A 113 0.96 -2.33 2.00
C VAL A 113 1.31 -2.59 0.54
N TYR A 114 1.32 -1.53 -0.26
CA TYR A 114 1.64 -1.57 -1.69
C TYR A 114 2.92 -0.77 -1.93
N TYR A 115 3.80 -1.31 -2.75
CA TYR A 115 5.02 -0.65 -3.18
C TYR A 115 5.38 -1.11 -4.59
N ASP A 116 5.61 -0.16 -5.49
CA ASP A 116 5.76 -0.43 -6.92
C ASP A 116 4.66 -1.39 -7.43
N GLU A 117 4.99 -2.38 -8.26
CA GLU A 117 4.04 -3.38 -8.77
C GLU A 117 3.76 -4.53 -7.77
N ALA A 118 4.21 -4.39 -6.51
CA ALA A 118 4.09 -5.40 -5.48
C ALA A 118 3.25 -4.93 -4.29
N GLY A 119 2.92 -5.89 -3.42
CA GLY A 119 2.23 -5.60 -2.18
C GLY A 119 2.15 -6.82 -1.27
N VAL A 120 1.89 -6.56 0.01
CA VAL A 120 1.70 -7.60 1.01
C VAL A 120 0.39 -7.33 1.73
N THR A 121 -0.53 -8.30 1.63
CA THR A 121 -1.79 -8.31 2.36
C THR A 121 -1.68 -9.25 3.55
N ARG A 122 -2.15 -8.81 4.71
CA ARG A 122 -2.20 -9.58 5.95
C ARG A 122 -3.52 -9.43 6.66
N TYR A 123 -3.89 -10.49 7.37
CA TYR A 123 -5.11 -10.57 8.13
C TYR A 123 -4.80 -10.90 9.59
N TYR A 124 -5.25 -10.05 10.50
CA TYR A 124 -5.04 -10.20 11.95
C TYR A 124 -6.37 -10.61 12.60
N PHE A 125 -6.43 -11.84 13.12
CA PHE A 125 -7.60 -12.32 13.85
C PHE A 125 -7.71 -11.63 15.21
N ARG A 126 -8.88 -11.09 15.54
CA ARG A 126 -9.18 -10.64 16.90
C ARG A 126 -9.72 -11.84 17.69
N THR A 127 -8.91 -12.40 18.58
CA THR A 127 -9.28 -13.57 19.40
C THR A 127 -10.10 -13.21 20.64
N TYR A 128 -10.31 -11.92 20.94
CA TYR A 128 -11.09 -11.45 22.08
C TYR A 128 -12.42 -10.83 21.62
N LYS A 129 -13.53 -11.26 22.23
CA LYS A 129 -14.84 -10.60 22.06
C LYS A 129 -14.77 -9.21 22.69
N ARG A 130 -15.12 -8.17 21.93
CA ARG A 130 -15.41 -6.82 22.45
C ARG A 130 -16.64 -6.84 23.33
#